data_AF-A0A4R2C8N2-F1
#
_entry.id   AF-A0A4R2C8N2-F1
#
_cell.length_a   1.000
_cell.length_b   1.000
_cell.length_c   1.000
_cell.angle_alpha   90.00
_cell.angle_beta   90.00
_cell.angle_gamma   90.00
#
_symmetry.space_group_name_H-M   'P 1'
#
loop_
_entity.id
_entity.type
_entity.pdbx_description
1 polymer ?
#
loop_
_entity_poly.entity_id
_entity_poly.type
_entity_poly.pdbx_seq_one_letter_code
_entity_poly.pdbx_strand_id
1 'polypeptide(L)'
;MASFIRKVPTASGARAVQIVHKLGRRVVGIDHIGSAHDEAQLALLMEIARQRLHEGQGVPDFADTGPAAEASRSGARVSGMRSQLLWDVLAGTHARLGFDAIADEAFRALVLTRIIEPTSKADSLRVLEEIGVAAPALRTVFRALGGPWSDLSLRRARFHSPSSTESLADWCHRRLIAAVHRVATAR
;
A
#
# COMPACT_ATOMS: atom_id res chain seq x y z
N MET A 1 -14.02 -10.22 -6.81
CA MET A 1 -15.25 -9.94 -7.58
C MET A 1 -15.61 -8.48 -7.38
N ALA A 2 -16.04 -7.79 -8.43
CA ALA A 2 -16.49 -6.41 -8.33
C ALA A 2 -18.00 -6.37 -8.61
N SER A 3 -18.74 -5.62 -7.79
CA SER A 3 -20.19 -5.46 -7.92
C SER A 3 -20.50 -3.97 -8.14
N PHE A 4 -21.46 -3.63 -9.00
CA PHE A 4 -21.87 -2.24 -9.20
C PHE A 4 -23.35 -2.14 -9.56
N ILE A 5 -23.96 -1.01 -9.22
CA ILE A 5 -25.37 -0.72 -9.49
C ILE A 5 -25.51 -0.13 -10.89
N ARG A 6 -26.53 -0.55 -11.63
CA ARG A 6 -26.92 0.07 -12.90
C ARG A 6 -28.42 0.33 -12.97
N LYS A 7 -28.79 1.33 -13.78
CA LYS A 7 -30.16 1.66 -14.14
C LYS A 7 -30.39 1.27 -15.60
N VAL A 8 -31.47 0.54 -15.89
CA VAL A 8 -31.79 0.04 -17.23
C VAL A 8 -33.22 0.48 -17.60
N PRO A 9 -33.43 1.19 -18.72
CA PRO A 9 -34.77 1.48 -19.21
C PRO A 9 -35.44 0.18 -19.67
N THR A 10 -36.70 -0.02 -19.30
CA THR A 10 -37.50 -1.18 -19.70
C THR A 10 -38.49 -0.81 -20.82
N ALA A 11 -38.98 -1.82 -21.55
CA ALA A 11 -39.98 -1.63 -22.60
C ALA A 11 -41.30 -1.01 -22.10
N SER A 12 -41.59 -1.15 -20.79
CA SER A 12 -42.78 -0.59 -20.14
C SER A 12 -42.67 0.91 -19.78
N GLY A 13 -41.53 1.55 -20.06
CA GLY A 13 -41.23 2.92 -19.61
C GLY A 13 -40.70 3.02 -18.18
N ALA A 14 -40.73 1.93 -17.41
CA ALA A 14 -40.12 1.86 -16.07
C ALA A 14 -38.58 1.79 -16.14
N ARG A 15 -37.91 2.17 -15.04
CA ARG A 15 -36.45 2.10 -14.87
C ARG A 15 -36.09 0.99 -13.89
N ALA A 16 -35.48 -0.08 -14.40
CA ALA A 16 -35.02 -1.20 -13.58
C ALA A 16 -33.70 -0.86 -12.88
N VAL A 17 -33.60 -1.14 -11.58
CA VAL A 17 -32.36 -1.06 -10.80
C VAL A 17 -31.83 -2.48 -10.61
N GLN A 18 -30.53 -2.66 -10.89
CA GLN A 18 -29.86 -3.96 -10.84
C GLN A 18 -28.48 -3.82 -10.22
N ILE A 19 -28.03 -4.87 -9.53
CA ILE A 19 -26.64 -5.03 -9.08
C ILE A 19 -25.98 -6.05 -10.00
N VAL A 20 -24.90 -5.67 -10.67
CA VAL A 20 -24.15 -6.54 -11.59
C VAL A 20 -22.86 -7.00 -10.93
N HIS A 21 -22.65 -8.31 -10.90
CA HIS A 21 -21.43 -8.94 -10.41
C HIS A 21 -20.49 -9.28 -11.57
N LYS A 22 -19.22 -8.89 -11.45
CA LYS A 22 -18.16 -9.15 -12.43
C LYS A 22 -16.98 -9.91 -11.83
N LEU A 23 -16.44 -10.82 -12.63
CA LEU A 23 -15.14 -11.47 -12.43
C LEU A 23 -14.26 -11.11 -13.64
N GLY A 24 -13.37 -10.13 -13.45
CA GLY A 24 -12.62 -9.55 -14.56
C GLY A 24 -13.54 -8.88 -15.59
N ARG A 25 -13.45 -9.30 -16.86
CA ARG A 25 -14.32 -8.81 -17.96
C ARG A 25 -15.67 -9.53 -18.05
N ARG A 26 -15.86 -10.64 -17.33
CA ARG A 26 -17.07 -11.46 -17.42
C ARG A 26 -18.11 -11.02 -16.38
N VAL A 27 -19.35 -10.83 -16.82
CA VAL A 27 -20.51 -10.70 -15.92
C VAL A 27 -20.86 -12.10 -15.42
N VAL A 28 -20.87 -12.28 -14.10
CA VAL A 28 -21.10 -13.57 -13.44
C VAL A 28 -22.45 -13.68 -12.75
N GLY A 29 -23.12 -12.55 -12.51
CA GLY A 29 -24.46 -12.53 -11.91
C GLY A 29 -25.09 -11.15 -12.00
N ILE A 30 -26.42 -11.09 -11.95
CA ILE A 30 -27.19 -9.85 -11.95
C ILE A 30 -28.36 -10.01 -10.99
N ASP A 31 -28.36 -9.23 -9.92
CA ASP A 31 -29.48 -9.18 -8.97
C ASP A 31 -30.44 -8.07 -9.40
N HIS A 32 -31.72 -8.41 -9.53
CA HIS A 32 -32.76 -7.44 -9.83
C HIS A 32 -33.35 -6.89 -8.54
N ILE A 33 -33.27 -5.56 -8.35
CA ILE A 33 -33.76 -4.90 -7.15
C ILE A 33 -35.23 -4.48 -7.31
N GLY A 34 -35.60 -4.01 -8.50
CA GLY A 34 -36.98 -3.63 -8.84
C GLY A 34 -37.03 -2.70 -10.05
N SER A 35 -38.25 -2.29 -10.43
CA SER A 35 -38.49 -1.31 -11.51
C SER A 35 -39.27 -0.11 -10.97
N ALA A 36 -38.75 1.09 -11.21
CA ALA A 36 -39.37 2.35 -10.80
C ALA A 36 -40.21 2.95 -11.94
N HIS A 37 -41.42 3.39 -11.64
CA HIS A 37 -42.31 4.09 -12.58
C HIS A 37 -42.28 5.61 -12.39
N ASP A 38 -41.69 6.09 -11.30
CA ASP A 38 -41.46 7.51 -11.02
C ASP A 38 -40.07 7.74 -10.39
N GLU A 39 -39.68 8.99 -10.20
CA GLU A 39 -38.35 9.34 -9.68
C GLU A 39 -38.21 9.05 -8.17
N ALA A 40 -39.32 9.08 -7.41
CA ALA A 40 -39.30 8.80 -5.97
C ALA A 40 -39.04 7.31 -5.70
N GLN A 41 -39.73 6.43 -6.42
CA GLN A 41 -39.49 5.00 -6.44
C GLN A 41 -38.08 4.67 -6.89
N LEU A 42 -37.54 5.40 -7.87
CA LEU A 42 -36.18 5.20 -8.33
C LEU A 42 -35.16 5.55 -7.23
N ALA A 43 -35.34 6.67 -6.54
CA ALA A 43 -34.47 7.06 -5.44
C ALA A 43 -34.46 6.00 -4.32
N LEU A 44 -35.63 5.48 -3.97
CA LEU A 44 -35.77 4.41 -2.98
C LEU A 44 -35.08 3.12 -3.42
N LEU A 45 -35.31 2.65 -4.64
CA LEU A 45 -34.67 1.43 -5.15
C LEU A 45 -33.16 1.57 -5.28
N MET A 46 -32.66 2.77 -5.61
CA MET A 46 -31.22 3.04 -5.60
C MET A 46 -30.63 2.97 -4.20
N GLU A 47 -31.35 3.42 -3.17
CA GLU A 47 -30.90 3.31 -1.78
C GLU A 47 -30.86 1.86 -1.29
N ILE A 48 -31.91 1.08 -1.59
CA ILE A 48 -31.94 -0.36 -1.31
C ILE A 48 -30.77 -1.07 -2.04
N ALA A 49 -30.50 -0.70 -3.29
CA ALA A 49 -29.40 -1.28 -4.05
C ALA A 49 -28.02 -0.93 -3.45
N ARG A 50 -27.84 0.28 -2.89
CA ARG A 50 -26.61 0.65 -2.16
C ARG A 50 -26.47 -0.18 -0.90
N GLN A 51 -27.51 -0.28 -0.09
CA GLN A 51 -27.50 -1.07 1.14
C GLN A 51 -27.09 -2.52 0.86
N ARG A 52 -27.74 -3.16 -0.13
CA ARG A 52 -27.40 -4.53 -0.55
C ARG A 52 -25.99 -4.67 -1.13
N LEU A 53 -25.50 -3.67 -1.86
CA LEU A 53 -24.13 -3.68 -2.37
C LEU A 53 -23.11 -3.70 -1.21
N HIS A 54 -23.46 -3.08 -0.08
CA HIS A 54 -22.63 -2.99 1.11
C HIS A 54 -22.85 -4.11 2.14
N GLU A 55 -23.91 -4.92 2.06
CA GLU A 55 -24.14 -6.06 2.98
C GLU A 55 -22.97 -7.07 3.04
N GLY A 56 -22.13 -7.15 1.98
CA GLY A 56 -20.90 -7.96 1.96
C GLY A 56 -19.60 -7.19 2.29
N GLN A 57 -19.67 -5.88 2.42
CA GLN A 57 -18.60 -5.03 2.91
C GLN A 57 -18.96 -4.65 4.34
N GLY A 58 -18.44 -5.38 5.33
CA GLY A 58 -18.69 -5.05 6.74
C GLY A 58 -18.58 -3.54 6.94
N VAL A 59 -19.68 -2.93 7.41
CA VAL A 59 -19.67 -1.53 7.79
C VAL A 59 -18.48 -1.36 8.72
N PRO A 60 -17.53 -0.45 8.43
CA PRO A 60 -16.53 -0.11 9.41
C PRO A 60 -17.28 0.41 10.64
N ASP A 61 -17.38 -0.44 11.67
CA ASP A 61 -18.12 -0.14 12.88
C ASP A 61 -17.34 0.93 13.65
N PHE A 62 -17.71 2.18 13.39
CA PHE A 62 -17.29 3.35 14.16
C PHE A 62 -18.45 3.86 15.04
N ALA A 63 -19.47 3.04 15.30
CA ALA A 63 -20.61 3.44 16.11
C ALA A 63 -20.34 3.18 17.61
N ASP A 64 -20.30 4.29 18.34
CA ASP A 64 -20.17 4.44 19.78
C ASP A 64 -20.80 3.34 20.64
N THR A 65 -19.98 2.80 21.52
CA THR A 65 -20.40 2.00 22.67
C THR A 65 -21.29 2.87 23.59
N GLY A 66 -22.31 2.26 24.22
CA GLY A 66 -23.34 2.94 25.02
C GLY A 66 -22.86 3.80 26.21
N PRO A 67 -23.75 4.24 27.12
CA PRO A 67 -23.52 5.35 28.07
C PRO A 67 -22.36 5.21 29.09
N ALA A 68 -21.59 4.12 29.06
CA ALA A 68 -20.28 4.03 29.70
C ALA A 68 -19.14 4.70 28.88
N ALA A 69 -19.37 5.03 27.61
CA ALA A 69 -18.40 5.65 26.71
C ALA A 69 -18.14 7.14 27.00
N GLU A 70 -18.98 7.81 27.79
CA GLU A 70 -18.73 9.21 28.18
C GLU A 70 -17.53 9.37 29.10
N ALA A 71 -17.20 8.34 29.90
CA ALA A 71 -15.98 8.33 30.72
C ALA A 71 -14.71 8.06 29.90
N SER A 72 -14.86 7.54 28.67
CA SER A 72 -13.74 7.18 27.79
C SER A 72 -13.59 8.11 26.58
N ARG A 73 -14.26 9.27 26.58
CA ARG A 73 -14.00 10.39 25.64
C ARG A 73 -12.69 11.13 25.94
N SER A 74 -11.67 10.46 26.50
CA SER A 74 -10.30 10.88 26.27
C SER A 74 -10.01 10.63 24.79
N GLY A 75 -10.33 11.62 23.95
CA GLY A 75 -10.26 11.55 22.50
C GLY A 75 -8.95 10.90 22.07
N ALA A 76 -9.06 9.72 21.46
CA ALA A 76 -7.90 9.04 20.90
C ALA A 76 -7.28 9.98 19.86
N ARG A 77 -6.13 10.57 20.20
CA ARG A 77 -5.42 11.47 19.32
C ARG A 77 -4.53 10.64 18.42
N VAL A 78 -4.71 10.77 17.11
CA VAL A 78 -3.79 10.21 16.13
C VAL A 78 -2.41 10.84 16.37
N SER A 79 -1.45 10.02 16.80
CA SER A 79 -0.07 10.46 17.09
C SER A 79 0.80 10.54 15.83
N GLY A 80 0.34 9.98 14.70
CA GLY A 80 1.04 10.01 13.42
C GLY A 80 0.42 9.07 12.39
N MET A 81 0.94 9.13 11.16
CA MET A 81 0.59 8.24 10.05
C MET A 81 1.83 7.47 9.62
N ARG A 82 1.68 6.20 9.21
CA ARG A 82 2.80 5.36 8.77
C ARG A 82 2.45 4.57 7.51
N SER A 83 3.31 4.62 6.52
CA SER A 83 3.22 3.82 5.29
C SER A 83 3.77 2.42 5.51
N GLN A 84 3.12 1.64 6.37
CA GLN A 84 3.64 0.36 6.84
C GLN A 84 3.81 -0.68 5.72
N LEU A 85 2.82 -0.80 4.82
CA LEU A 85 2.90 -1.73 3.70
C LEU A 85 4.10 -1.44 2.77
N LEU A 86 4.37 -0.16 2.47
CA LEU A 86 5.51 0.25 1.65
C LEU A 86 6.82 -0.21 2.29
N TRP A 87 7.00 0.10 3.57
CA TRP A 87 8.19 -0.27 4.31
C TRP A 87 8.38 -1.79 4.37
N ASP A 88 7.32 -2.53 4.71
CA ASP A 88 7.40 -3.99 4.88
C ASP A 88 7.70 -4.71 3.57
N VAL A 89 7.13 -4.26 2.44
CA VAL A 89 7.43 -4.83 1.12
C VAL A 89 8.89 -4.60 0.72
N LEU A 90 9.41 -3.39 0.93
CA LEU A 90 10.78 -3.03 0.61
C LEU A 90 11.77 -3.74 1.54
N ALA A 91 11.53 -3.72 2.85
CA ALA A 91 12.35 -4.40 3.85
C ALA A 91 12.33 -5.93 3.67
N GLY A 92 11.16 -6.52 3.38
CA GLY A 92 11.07 -7.95 3.06
C GLY A 92 11.82 -8.31 1.77
N THR A 93 11.84 -7.42 0.78
CA THR A 93 12.66 -7.62 -0.43
C THR A 93 14.15 -7.52 -0.13
N HIS A 94 14.57 -6.55 0.68
CA HIS A 94 15.94 -6.41 1.18
C HIS A 94 16.42 -7.69 1.88
N ALA A 95 15.61 -8.22 2.81
CA ALA A 95 15.89 -9.45 3.53
C ALA A 95 15.98 -10.67 2.60
N ARG A 96 15.03 -10.84 1.67
CA ARG A 96 15.04 -11.95 0.70
C ARG A 96 16.25 -11.93 -0.24
N LEU A 97 16.81 -10.76 -0.52
CA LEU A 97 18.03 -10.62 -1.31
C LEU A 97 19.29 -10.96 -0.48
N GLY A 98 19.14 -11.19 0.83
CA GLY A 98 20.23 -11.53 1.74
C GLY A 98 21.04 -10.33 2.22
N PHE A 99 20.52 -9.11 2.04
CA PHE A 99 21.27 -7.90 2.38
C PHE A 99 21.40 -7.66 3.88
N ASP A 100 20.57 -8.28 4.71
CA ASP A 100 20.69 -8.21 6.18
C ASP A 100 21.99 -8.87 6.70
N ALA A 101 22.58 -9.80 5.93
CA ALA A 101 23.87 -10.39 6.27
C ALA A 101 25.04 -9.46 5.95
N ILE A 102 24.80 -8.43 5.11
CA ILE A 102 25.83 -7.55 4.61
C ILE A 102 25.65 -6.07 4.98
N ALA A 103 24.78 -5.73 5.91
CA ALA A 103 24.50 -4.34 6.23
C ALA A 103 23.73 -4.20 7.54
N ASP A 104 23.89 -3.06 8.21
CA ASP A 104 23.10 -2.72 9.39
C ASP A 104 21.76 -2.06 9.04
N GLU A 105 20.96 -1.79 10.07
CA GLU A 105 19.65 -1.16 9.93
C GLU A 105 19.72 0.24 9.28
N ALA A 106 20.79 0.99 9.54
CA ALA A 106 20.94 2.34 9.00
C ALA A 106 21.23 2.30 7.50
N PHE A 107 22.01 1.32 7.04
CA PHE A 107 22.20 1.07 5.62
C PHE A 107 20.91 0.62 4.95
N ARG A 108 20.17 -0.32 5.57
CA ARG A 108 18.86 -0.74 5.08
C ARG A 108 17.96 0.47 4.92
N ALA A 109 17.81 1.27 5.97
CA ALA A 109 16.99 2.46 5.94
C ALA A 109 17.38 3.40 4.80
N LEU A 110 18.67 3.71 4.66
CA LEU A 110 19.18 4.58 3.58
C LEU A 110 18.90 4.03 2.18
N VAL A 111 19.08 2.72 1.95
CA VAL A 111 18.78 2.10 0.66
C VAL A 111 17.28 2.18 0.37
N LEU A 112 16.44 1.83 1.34
CA LEU A 112 14.99 1.85 1.16
C LEU A 112 14.46 3.26 0.92
N THR A 113 14.94 4.28 1.65
CA THR A 113 14.50 5.66 1.36
C THR A 113 14.93 6.13 0.01
N ARG A 114 16.14 5.77 -0.46
CA ARG A 114 16.59 6.22 -1.79
C ARG A 114 15.81 5.58 -2.94
N ILE A 115 15.21 4.42 -2.71
CA ILE A 115 14.26 3.79 -3.64
C ILE A 115 12.93 4.54 -3.68
N ILE A 116 12.44 4.97 -2.51
CA ILE A 116 11.20 5.75 -2.38
C ILE A 116 11.37 7.10 -3.06
N GLU A 117 12.47 7.78 -2.75
CA GLU A 117 12.83 9.07 -3.32
C GLU A 117 14.36 9.17 -3.51
N PRO A 118 14.86 9.38 -4.74
CA PRO A 118 16.29 9.39 -5.03
C PRO A 118 16.96 10.69 -4.55
N THR A 119 17.09 10.83 -3.24
CA THR A 119 17.63 12.03 -2.59
C THR A 119 19.02 11.80 -1.98
N SER A 120 19.59 12.86 -1.39
CA SER A 120 20.87 12.84 -0.68
C SER A 120 20.79 12.04 0.63
N LYS A 121 21.94 11.65 1.19
CA LYS A 121 21.99 10.96 2.50
C LYS A 121 21.34 11.78 3.61
N ALA A 122 21.55 13.09 3.60
CA ALA A 122 21.02 13.97 4.64
C ALA A 122 19.49 14.10 4.52
N ASP A 123 19.01 14.27 3.29
CA ASP A 123 17.58 14.45 3.01
C ASP A 123 16.79 13.13 3.09
N SER A 124 17.46 11.97 3.18
CA SER A 124 16.80 10.69 3.45
C SER A 124 16.10 10.66 4.82
N LEU A 125 16.49 11.51 5.77
CA LEU A 125 15.81 11.64 7.07
C LEU A 125 14.40 12.22 6.94
N ARG A 126 14.23 13.23 6.07
CA ARG A 126 12.92 13.81 5.77
C ARG A 126 11.98 12.75 5.20
N VAL A 127 12.47 11.94 4.26
CA VAL A 127 11.64 10.89 3.64
C VAL A 127 11.24 9.81 4.66
N LEU A 128 12.11 9.44 5.60
CA LEU A 128 11.77 8.52 6.69
C LEU A 128 10.67 9.09 7.60
N GLU A 129 10.75 10.37 7.92
CA GLU A 129 9.73 11.08 8.70
C GLU A 129 8.37 11.11 7.97
N GLU A 130 8.37 11.45 6.68
CA GLU A 130 7.15 11.52 5.84
C GLU A 130 6.41 10.17 5.75
N ILE A 131 7.13 9.05 5.76
CA ILE A 131 6.53 7.71 5.74
C ILE A 131 6.25 7.14 7.14
N GLY A 132 6.54 7.90 8.19
CA GLY A 132 6.32 7.50 9.59
C GLY A 132 7.25 6.40 10.09
N VAL A 133 8.50 6.38 9.61
CA VAL A 133 9.55 5.44 10.04
C VAL A 133 10.59 6.18 10.88
N ALA A 134 10.97 5.61 12.03
CA ALA A 134 11.96 6.21 12.90
C ALA A 134 13.30 6.39 12.18
N ALA A 135 13.78 7.63 12.11
CA ALA A 135 14.98 7.97 11.38
C ALA A 135 16.24 7.73 12.24
N PRO A 136 17.29 7.05 11.72
CA PRO A 136 18.58 7.00 12.39
C PRO A 136 19.20 8.39 12.53
N ALA A 137 20.12 8.57 13.47
CA ALA A 137 20.87 9.82 13.57
C ALA A 137 21.65 10.10 12.27
N LEU A 138 21.74 11.37 11.86
CA LEU A 138 22.44 11.79 10.63
C LEU A 138 23.86 11.21 10.54
N ARG A 139 24.62 11.24 11.64
CA ARG A 139 25.97 10.65 11.72
C ARG A 139 25.99 9.14 11.40
N THR A 140 24.94 8.41 11.78
CA THR A 140 24.80 6.97 11.53
C THR A 140 24.53 6.73 10.05
N VAL A 141 23.65 7.52 9.45
CA VAL A 141 23.37 7.47 8.00
C VAL A 141 24.64 7.73 7.17
N PHE A 142 25.45 8.71 7.57
CA PHE A 142 26.72 8.98 6.90
C PHE A 142 27.75 7.85 7.06
N ARG A 143 27.78 7.18 8.23
CA ARG A 143 28.66 6.04 8.51
C ARG A 143 28.20 4.72 7.90
N ALA A 144 26.91 4.59 7.53
CA ALA A 144 26.35 3.37 6.95
C ALA A 144 27.10 2.89 5.69
N LEU A 145 27.77 3.80 4.95
CA LEU A 145 28.57 3.46 3.77
C LEU A 145 30.07 3.27 4.05
N GLY A 146 30.54 3.54 5.28
CA GLY A 146 31.95 3.46 5.67
C GLY A 146 32.34 2.20 6.43
N GLY A 147 31.44 1.22 6.53
CA GLY A 147 31.67 -0.06 7.19
C GLY A 147 32.52 -1.05 6.36
N PRO A 148 32.76 -2.28 6.88
CA PRO A 148 33.61 -3.31 6.27
C PRO A 148 33.16 -3.82 4.88
N TRP A 149 32.11 -3.23 4.32
CA TRP A 149 31.52 -3.55 3.02
C TRP A 149 32.32 -3.02 1.83
N SER A 150 33.19 -2.01 2.04
CA SER A 150 34.06 -1.47 0.98
C SER A 150 35.06 -2.49 0.44
N ASP A 151 35.32 -3.57 1.19
CA ASP A 151 36.27 -4.63 0.86
C ASP A 151 35.58 -5.98 0.54
N LEU A 152 34.25 -6.03 0.63
CA LEU A 152 33.49 -7.26 0.42
C LEU A 152 33.27 -7.53 -1.08
N SER A 153 34.20 -8.28 -1.64
CA SER A 153 33.95 -9.11 -2.83
C SER A 153 32.78 -10.05 -2.54
N LEU A 154 31.60 -9.72 -3.04
CA LEU A 154 30.32 -10.41 -2.85
C LEU A 154 30.35 -11.88 -3.33
N ARG A 155 30.96 -12.79 -2.55
CA ARG A 155 31.13 -14.21 -2.94
C ARG A 155 29.89 -15.08 -2.73
N ARG A 156 28.81 -14.57 -2.13
CA ARG A 156 27.64 -15.40 -1.76
C ARG A 156 26.32 -15.00 -2.39
N ALA A 157 26.27 -13.89 -3.10
CA ALA A 157 25.08 -13.50 -3.84
C ALA A 157 25.30 -13.81 -5.32
N ARG A 158 24.31 -14.38 -6.01
CA ARG A 158 24.32 -14.61 -7.48
C ARG A 158 24.22 -13.28 -8.25
N PHE A 159 24.98 -12.27 -7.84
CA PHE A 159 24.97 -10.94 -8.39
C PHE A 159 26.41 -10.55 -8.74
N HIS A 160 26.57 -9.86 -9.86
CA HIS A 160 27.85 -9.28 -10.23
C HIS A 160 28.29 -8.27 -9.16
N SER A 161 29.59 -8.17 -8.93
CA SER A 161 30.16 -7.15 -8.07
C SER A 161 29.80 -5.73 -8.57
N PRO A 162 29.68 -4.73 -7.67
CA PRO A 162 29.58 -3.32 -8.07
C PRO A 162 30.81 -2.90 -8.89
N SER A 163 30.64 -1.95 -9.81
CA SER A 163 31.78 -1.36 -10.54
C SER A 163 32.61 -0.47 -9.60
N SER A 164 33.89 -0.27 -9.91
CA SER A 164 34.82 0.54 -9.08
C SER A 164 34.38 1.99 -8.88
N THR A 165 33.44 2.49 -9.69
CA THR A 165 32.89 3.85 -9.65
C THR A 165 31.53 3.96 -8.97
N GLU A 166 30.89 2.83 -8.66
CA GLU A 166 29.54 2.78 -8.09
C GLU A 166 29.63 2.54 -6.58
N SER A 167 29.03 3.42 -5.78
CA SER A 167 28.87 3.16 -4.35
C SER A 167 28.03 1.91 -4.13
N LEU A 168 28.39 1.06 -3.17
CA LEU A 168 27.62 -0.14 -2.81
C LEU A 168 26.14 0.17 -2.55
N ALA A 169 25.82 1.35 -1.97
CA ALA A 169 24.43 1.75 -1.78
C ALA A 169 23.71 2.08 -3.09
N ASP A 170 24.38 2.68 -4.07
CA ASP A 170 23.79 2.92 -5.40
C ASP A 170 23.58 1.61 -6.16
N TRP A 171 24.51 0.66 -6.00
CA TRP A 171 24.37 -0.71 -6.52
C TRP A 171 23.20 -1.45 -5.88
N CYS A 172 23.12 -1.46 -4.54
CA CYS A 172 22.01 -2.05 -3.80
C CYS A 172 20.68 -1.40 -4.17
N HIS A 173 20.62 -0.08 -4.23
CA HIS A 173 19.45 0.70 -4.65
C HIS A 173 18.97 0.26 -6.04
N ARG A 174 19.84 0.31 -7.06
CA ARG A 174 19.49 -0.10 -8.43
C ARG A 174 19.04 -1.56 -8.50
N ARG A 175 19.67 -2.46 -7.75
CA ARG A 175 19.30 -3.88 -7.74
C ARG A 175 17.99 -4.15 -7.02
N LEU A 176 17.71 -3.45 -5.93
CA LEU A 176 16.44 -3.57 -5.23
C LEU A 176 15.32 -2.97 -6.07
N ILE A 177 15.53 -1.85 -6.78
CA ILE A 177 14.61 -1.36 -7.82
C ILE A 177 14.34 -2.43 -8.87
N ALA A 178 15.39 -3.03 -9.45
CA ALA A 178 15.23 -4.05 -10.47
C ALA A 178 14.52 -5.31 -9.95
N ALA A 179 14.67 -5.64 -8.66
CA ALA A 179 13.96 -6.75 -8.02
C ALA A 179 12.47 -6.41 -7.79
N VAL A 180 12.18 -5.23 -7.23
CA VAL A 180 10.82 -4.73 -7.02
C VAL A 180 10.09 -4.62 -8.36
N HIS A 181 10.72 -4.07 -9.38
CA HIS A 181 10.16 -3.99 -10.73
C HIS A 181 9.85 -5.38 -11.29
N ARG A 182 10.76 -6.35 -11.17
CA ARG A 182 10.49 -7.73 -11.60
C ARG A 182 9.30 -8.36 -10.88
N VAL A 183 9.17 -8.15 -9.56
CA VAL A 183 8.02 -8.63 -8.78
C VAL A 183 6.73 -7.94 -9.22
N ALA A 184 6.79 -6.63 -9.50
CA ALA A 184 5.64 -5.87 -9.97
C ALA A 184 5.20 -6.28 -11.38
N THR A 185 6.12 -6.66 -12.27
CA THR A 185 5.84 -7.06 -13.66
C THR A 185 5.60 -8.56 -13.86
N ALA A 186 5.85 -9.40 -12.86
CA ALA A 186 5.61 -10.85 -12.93
C ALA A 186 4.14 -11.23 -12.64
N ARG A 187 3.20 -10.30 -12.78
CA ARG A 187 1.75 -10.50 -12.58
C ARG A 187 0.97 -10.23 -13.85
#